data_AF-A0A353P366-F1
#
_entry.id   AF-A0A353P366-F1
#
_cell.length_a   1.000
_cell.length_b   1.000
_cell.length_c   1.000
_cell.angle_alpha   90.00
_cell.angle_beta   90.00
_cell.angle_gamma   90.00
#
_symmetry.space_group_name_H-M   'P 1'
#
loop_
_entity.id
_entity.type
_entity.pdbx_description
1 polymer ?
#
loop_
_entity_poly.entity_id
_entity_poly.type
_entity_poly.pdbx_seq_one_letter_code
_entity_poly.pdbx_strand_id
1 'polypeptide(L)'
;MKARKMIKYFVIVLMLCSISQAAELLIEDFESYADSIELSAVWKERNTAVVALSLETLEAKDGYNSLVVDYNSRVSPYWSETYTIYPENQDWSAYNTLNVWVKGYVGTGVPGQTSGQSNENMYAVMYKPKPEYPDPISHDQLSMLGKVAVYRATQIADWTLLQFNLATDFEPLTKVCAIGIGISPYSYGPGVVKLDGISLSTESYGGIINDFERYENTAQLQSALDVNEGNSVCSTMELALAIEDANVIYGDKALKFSFDNGLNPFWSKVMFRLLYSRSIKYAWGPATFNYGMNYNPLTINFKVMDAEGKMQVALIGEDGLAKAYYKYNDGQRITIGDWVRWDINPQTVYNDPESLGTELDAITRVEIQFVPIGGDDYGTGIVYLDDIHLNYCGQGVGAPVVGNLKADFNQDCVIGFMDFVAFAEHWQQTGCTAGNQYCGGADFLVGPDGGVRDGVVNTVDLDVVFYRWLDCNMLYQGDCF
;
A
#
# COMPACT_ATOMS: atom_id res chain seq x y z
N MET A 1 29.27 26.57 -30.73
CA MET A 1 28.40 26.75 -29.55
C MET A 1 27.47 25.55 -29.28
N LYS A 2 26.90 24.89 -30.32
CA LYS A 2 26.03 23.69 -30.17
C LYS A 2 26.71 22.48 -29.46
N ALA A 3 27.96 22.17 -29.78
CA ALA A 3 28.68 21.03 -29.19
C ALA A 3 28.91 21.15 -27.66
N ARG A 4 29.16 22.37 -27.14
CA ARG A 4 29.33 22.59 -25.69
C ARG A 4 28.03 22.41 -24.90
N LYS A 5 26.87 22.69 -25.49
CA LYS A 5 25.56 22.40 -24.86
C LYS A 5 25.31 20.90 -24.84
N MET A 6 25.55 20.21 -25.95
CA MET A 6 25.36 18.76 -26.07
C MET A 6 26.20 17.94 -25.08
N ILE A 7 27.46 18.34 -24.84
CA ILE A 7 28.34 17.68 -23.86
C ILE A 7 27.83 17.85 -22.42
N LYS A 8 27.27 19.01 -22.06
CA LYS A 8 26.70 19.22 -20.71
C LYS A 8 25.48 18.34 -20.47
N TYR A 9 24.56 18.25 -21.43
CA TYR A 9 23.38 17.39 -21.31
C TYR A 9 23.75 15.90 -21.31
N PHE A 10 24.74 15.50 -22.11
CA PHE A 10 25.22 14.11 -22.12
C PHE A 10 25.85 13.68 -20.78
N VAL A 11 26.59 14.58 -20.12
CA VAL A 11 27.15 14.31 -18.78
C VAL A 11 26.04 14.25 -17.71
N ILE A 12 25.01 15.07 -17.82
CA ILE A 12 23.83 15.02 -16.92
C ILE A 12 23.07 13.71 -17.11
N VAL A 13 22.82 13.30 -18.36
CA VAL A 13 22.14 12.02 -18.67
C VAL A 13 22.96 10.82 -18.19
N LEU A 14 24.28 10.82 -18.36
CA LEU A 14 25.14 9.75 -17.86
C LEU A 14 25.18 9.67 -16.33
N MET A 15 25.14 10.80 -15.62
CA MET A 15 24.99 10.79 -14.15
C MET A 15 23.63 10.28 -13.71
N LEU A 16 22.55 10.59 -14.45
CA LEU A 16 21.20 10.15 -14.12
C LEU A 16 20.98 8.65 -14.41
N CYS A 17 21.55 8.11 -15.49
CA CYS A 17 21.48 6.67 -15.81
C CYS A 17 22.18 5.78 -14.76
N SER A 18 23.17 6.29 -14.02
CA SER A 18 23.80 5.54 -12.93
C SER A 18 22.97 5.49 -11.64
N ILE A 19 21.86 6.24 -11.55
CA ILE A 19 21.03 6.33 -10.36
C ILE A 19 19.79 5.42 -10.45
N SER A 20 19.39 4.99 -11.65
CA SER A 20 18.16 4.23 -11.89
C SER A 20 18.28 2.70 -11.76
N GLN A 21 19.26 2.17 -11.03
CA GLN A 21 19.62 0.73 -11.11
C GLN A 21 19.34 -0.13 -9.85
N ALA A 22 18.48 0.31 -8.93
CA ALA A 22 17.95 -0.60 -7.91
C ALA A 22 16.46 -0.34 -7.69
N ALA A 23 15.61 -0.83 -8.60
CA ALA A 23 14.16 -0.90 -8.36
C ALA A 23 13.85 -1.71 -7.09
N GLU A 24 14.73 -2.68 -6.80
CA GLU A 24 14.72 -3.46 -5.58
C GLU A 24 16.15 -3.60 -5.00
N LEU A 25 16.29 -3.47 -3.69
CA LEU A 25 17.51 -3.74 -2.93
C LEU A 25 17.26 -4.92 -1.99
N LEU A 26 17.89 -6.06 -2.27
CA LEU A 26 17.90 -7.19 -1.34
C LEU A 26 18.73 -6.83 -0.10
N ILE A 27 18.09 -6.89 1.07
CA ILE A 27 18.74 -6.69 2.37
C ILE A 27 19.27 -8.04 2.90
N GLU A 28 18.43 -9.08 2.86
CA GLU A 28 18.74 -10.38 3.45
C GLU A 28 17.88 -11.49 2.81
N ASP A 29 18.52 -12.56 2.36
CA ASP A 29 17.89 -13.80 1.87
C ASP A 29 18.30 -15.03 2.71
N PHE A 30 19.11 -14.84 3.76
CA PHE A 30 19.59 -15.88 4.67
C PHE A 30 20.44 -17.01 4.04
N GLU A 31 20.77 -16.92 2.76
CA GLU A 31 21.58 -17.91 2.04
C GLU A 31 23.06 -17.86 2.44
N SER A 32 23.50 -16.77 3.04
CA SER A 32 24.90 -16.55 3.42
C SER A 32 25.34 -17.30 4.69
N TYR A 33 24.40 -17.85 5.47
CA TYR A 33 24.69 -18.50 6.75
C TYR A 33 24.78 -20.03 6.60
N ALA A 34 25.85 -20.64 7.12
CA ALA A 34 26.01 -22.08 7.11
C ALA A 34 25.15 -22.80 8.16
N ASP A 35 24.88 -22.14 9.29
CA ASP A 35 24.10 -22.68 10.40
C ASP A 35 23.49 -21.58 11.30
N SER A 36 22.78 -22.00 12.34
CA SER A 36 22.17 -21.08 13.32
C SER A 36 23.19 -20.31 14.16
N ILE A 37 24.43 -20.80 14.29
CA ILE A 37 25.48 -20.11 15.07
C ILE A 37 25.96 -18.89 14.28
N GLU A 38 26.21 -19.06 12.97
CA GLU A 38 26.57 -17.94 12.08
C GLU A 38 25.44 -16.90 11.98
N LEU A 39 24.19 -17.36 11.83
CA LEU A 39 23.00 -16.49 11.82
C LEU A 39 22.93 -15.67 13.11
N SER A 40 22.96 -16.31 14.28
CA SER A 40 22.91 -15.65 15.58
C SER A 40 24.15 -14.81 15.89
N ALA A 41 25.21 -14.89 15.09
CA ALA A 41 26.36 -13.98 15.18
C ALA A 41 26.03 -12.60 14.61
N VAL A 42 25.17 -12.53 13.58
CA VAL A 42 24.75 -11.31 12.88
C VAL A 42 23.39 -10.81 13.40
N TRP A 43 22.37 -11.67 13.31
CA TRP A 43 21.04 -11.40 13.83
C TRP A 43 20.96 -11.65 15.33
N LYS A 44 20.33 -10.74 16.07
CA LYS A 44 20.29 -10.76 17.53
C LYS A 44 18.87 -10.69 18.05
N GLU A 45 18.62 -11.45 19.10
CA GLU A 45 17.45 -11.27 19.95
C GLU A 45 17.56 -9.99 20.77
N ARG A 46 16.56 -9.12 20.70
CA ARG A 46 16.47 -8.00 21.64
C ARG A 46 16.08 -8.47 23.04
N ASN A 47 15.25 -9.51 23.11
CA ASN A 47 14.71 -10.06 24.34
C ASN A 47 14.90 -11.59 24.37
N THR A 48 16.08 -12.08 24.73
CA THR A 48 16.40 -13.53 24.71
C THR A 48 15.49 -14.41 25.58
N ALA A 49 14.74 -13.84 26.52
CA ALA A 49 13.75 -14.56 27.31
C ALA A 49 12.44 -14.87 26.56
N VAL A 50 12.19 -14.18 25.45
CA VAL A 50 10.91 -14.22 24.71
C VAL A 50 11.09 -14.46 23.22
N VAL A 51 12.32 -14.55 22.73
CA VAL A 51 12.61 -14.92 21.36
C VAL A 51 13.86 -15.79 21.30
N ALA A 52 13.86 -16.75 20.39
CA ALA A 52 15.01 -17.54 19.98
C ALA A 52 15.07 -17.56 18.44
N LEU A 53 16.28 -17.46 17.90
CA LEU A 53 16.53 -17.51 16.46
C LEU A 53 17.14 -18.85 16.05
N SER A 54 16.75 -19.33 14.87
CA SER A 54 17.44 -20.44 14.21
C SER A 54 17.35 -20.32 12.70
N LEU A 55 18.26 -21.01 12.01
CA LEU A 55 18.26 -21.14 10.55
C LEU A 55 17.46 -22.38 10.18
N GLU A 56 16.43 -22.22 9.36
CA GLU A 56 15.71 -23.32 8.70
C GLU A 56 16.37 -23.61 7.36
N THR A 57 16.54 -24.88 7.02
CA THR A 57 17.18 -25.32 5.77
C THR A 57 16.29 -26.26 4.94
N LEU A 58 15.07 -26.53 5.39
CA LEU A 58 14.11 -27.41 4.70
C LEU A 58 12.99 -26.64 4.00
N GLU A 59 12.78 -25.39 4.39
CA GLU A 59 11.69 -24.56 3.89
C GLU A 59 12.09 -23.09 3.87
N ALA A 60 12.13 -22.53 2.67
CA ALA A 60 12.38 -21.13 2.37
C ALA A 60 11.34 -20.67 1.33
N LYS A 61 11.16 -19.36 1.19
CA LYS A 61 10.37 -18.79 0.09
C LYS A 61 11.18 -18.84 -1.20
N ASP A 62 12.45 -18.43 -1.13
CA ASP A 62 13.40 -18.47 -2.22
C ASP A 62 14.72 -19.06 -1.68
N GLY A 63 15.47 -19.81 -2.51
CA GLY A 63 16.70 -20.46 -2.05
C GLY A 63 16.47 -21.69 -1.18
N TYR A 64 17.31 -21.86 -0.15
CA TYR A 64 17.35 -23.02 0.74
C TYR A 64 17.15 -22.67 2.21
N ASN A 65 17.41 -21.43 2.59
CA ASN A 65 17.48 -20.99 3.98
C ASN A 65 16.38 -19.98 4.30
N SER A 66 15.88 -20.00 5.54
CA SER A 66 15.06 -18.92 6.07
C SER A 66 15.32 -18.70 7.57
N LEU A 67 15.02 -17.50 8.06
CA LEU A 67 15.13 -17.18 9.48
C LEU A 67 13.89 -17.64 10.22
N VAL A 68 14.07 -18.48 11.25
CA VAL A 68 13.02 -18.87 12.19
C VAL A 68 13.07 -17.98 13.43
N VAL A 69 11.94 -17.36 13.74
CA VAL A 69 11.69 -16.58 14.95
C VAL A 69 10.70 -17.34 15.83
N ASP A 70 11.22 -18.07 16.83
CA ASP A 70 10.40 -18.67 17.88
C ASP A 70 10.19 -17.63 18.98
N TYR A 71 8.95 -17.20 19.17
CA TYR A 71 8.59 -16.11 20.07
C TYR A 71 7.62 -16.55 21.17
N ASN A 72 7.69 -15.86 22.30
CA ASN A 72 6.79 -16.06 23.44
C ASN A 72 6.39 -14.73 24.08
N SER A 73 5.40 -14.07 23.48
CA SER A 73 4.87 -12.78 23.94
C SER A 73 4.03 -12.88 25.23
N ARG A 74 3.97 -14.03 25.90
CA ARG A 74 3.40 -14.19 27.26
C ARG A 74 4.34 -13.74 28.35
N VAL A 75 5.62 -13.68 28.07
CA VAL A 75 6.66 -13.36 29.04
C VAL A 75 7.03 -11.88 28.88
N SER A 76 7.22 -11.17 29.99
CA SER A 76 7.68 -9.77 29.97
C SER A 76 8.96 -9.65 29.12
N PRO A 77 9.06 -8.67 28.19
CA PRO A 77 8.26 -7.45 28.09
C PRO A 77 6.99 -7.56 27.22
N TYR A 78 6.54 -8.78 26.91
CA TYR A 78 5.36 -9.12 26.12
C TYR A 78 5.47 -8.83 24.62
N TRP A 79 6.67 -8.58 24.11
CA TRP A 79 6.94 -8.44 22.68
C TRP A 79 8.32 -9.01 22.38
N SER A 80 8.50 -9.55 21.17
CA SER A 80 9.79 -9.98 20.66
C SER A 80 10.28 -9.05 19.57
N GLU A 81 11.59 -9.03 19.39
CA GLU A 81 12.23 -8.38 18.25
C GLU A 81 13.54 -9.08 17.97
N THR A 82 13.75 -9.40 16.71
CA THR A 82 15.05 -9.75 16.15
C THR A 82 15.56 -8.59 15.34
N TYR A 83 16.86 -8.34 15.35
CA TYR A 83 17.45 -7.23 14.62
C TYR A 83 18.84 -7.58 14.11
N THR A 84 19.29 -6.85 13.09
CA THR A 84 20.68 -6.84 12.64
C THR A 84 21.19 -5.40 12.60
N ILE A 85 22.47 -5.21 12.92
CA ILE A 85 23.16 -3.91 12.87
C ILE A 85 24.13 -3.95 11.72
N TYR A 86 24.02 -2.97 10.81
CA TYR A 86 24.91 -2.86 9.67
C TYR A 86 26.27 -2.31 10.10
N PRO A 87 27.36 -2.77 9.45
CA PRO A 87 28.70 -2.25 9.73
C PRO A 87 28.89 -0.78 9.34
N GLU A 88 28.05 -0.27 8.43
CA GLU A 88 28.02 1.12 8.01
C GLU A 88 26.57 1.61 7.89
N ASN A 89 26.36 2.91 8.12
CA ASN A 89 25.05 3.53 7.89
C ASN A 89 24.64 3.39 6.43
N GLN A 90 23.40 2.96 6.21
CA GLN A 90 22.78 2.83 4.91
C GLN A 90 21.88 4.05 4.64
N ASP A 91 21.82 4.45 3.37
CA ASP A 91 20.86 5.44 2.88
C ASP A 91 19.73 4.71 2.15
N TRP A 92 18.56 4.66 2.79
CA TRP A 92 17.35 4.05 2.24
C TRP A 92 16.30 5.09 1.84
N SER A 93 16.69 6.37 1.74
CA SER A 93 15.77 7.46 1.41
C SER A 93 15.12 7.36 0.03
N ALA A 94 15.70 6.56 -0.88
CA ALA A 94 15.16 6.32 -2.21
C ALA A 94 14.07 5.22 -2.27
N TYR A 95 13.86 4.46 -1.18
CA TYR A 95 12.92 3.33 -1.16
C TYR A 95 11.64 3.68 -0.40
N ASN A 96 10.52 3.20 -0.91
CA ASN A 96 9.19 3.50 -0.40
C ASN A 96 8.56 2.32 0.34
N THR A 97 9.03 1.10 0.07
CA THR A 97 8.44 -0.11 0.64
C THR A 97 9.54 -1.02 1.17
N LEU A 98 9.34 -1.55 2.37
CA LEU A 98 10.06 -2.73 2.87
C LEU A 98 9.20 -3.95 2.58
N ASN A 99 9.76 -4.93 1.88
CA ASN A 99 9.14 -6.20 1.58
C ASN A 99 9.77 -7.29 2.48
N VAL A 100 8.94 -8.15 3.06
CA VAL A 100 9.37 -9.30 3.84
C VAL A 100 8.45 -10.48 3.52
N TRP A 101 9.01 -11.58 3.05
CA TRP A 101 8.24 -12.83 2.96
C TRP A 101 8.11 -13.45 4.33
N VAL A 102 6.88 -13.81 4.70
CA VAL A 102 6.60 -14.41 6.00
C VAL A 102 5.79 -15.68 5.85
N LYS A 103 6.02 -16.62 6.77
CA LYS A 103 5.21 -17.83 6.91
C LYS A 103 5.10 -18.20 8.39
N GLY A 104 3.87 -18.35 8.88
CA GLY A 104 3.58 -18.90 10.20
C GLY A 104 3.78 -20.43 10.21
N TYR A 105 4.40 -20.96 11.27
CA TYR A 105 4.54 -22.39 11.46
C TYR A 105 3.22 -23.10 11.82
N VAL A 106 2.92 -24.18 11.09
CA VAL A 106 1.73 -25.03 11.28
C VAL A 106 2.03 -26.17 12.27
N GLY A 107 1.58 -26.02 13.52
CA GLY A 107 1.57 -27.10 14.53
C GLY A 107 0.31 -27.97 14.43
N THR A 108 0.48 -29.29 14.62
CA THR A 108 -0.39 -30.35 14.09
C THR A 108 -1.84 -30.35 14.61
N GLY A 109 -2.80 -30.01 13.75
CA GLY A 109 -4.22 -30.24 14.05
C GLY A 109 -5.20 -29.98 12.91
N VAL A 110 -4.96 -28.98 12.05
CA VAL A 110 -5.84 -28.64 10.91
C VAL A 110 -4.97 -28.08 9.77
N PRO A 111 -5.11 -28.55 8.51
CA PRO A 111 -4.47 -27.92 7.36
C PRO A 111 -4.88 -26.45 7.24
N GLY A 112 -3.91 -25.54 7.11
CA GLY A 112 -4.13 -24.10 7.11
C GLY A 112 -3.92 -23.45 8.49
N GLN A 113 -4.38 -24.05 9.59
CA GLN A 113 -4.30 -23.33 10.88
C GLN A 113 -2.98 -23.56 11.63
N THR A 114 -2.31 -22.45 11.97
CA THR A 114 -1.24 -22.37 12.97
C THR A 114 -1.79 -22.55 14.40
N SER A 115 -2.51 -23.64 14.69
CA SER A 115 -3.42 -23.80 15.85
C SER A 115 -2.85 -23.58 17.27
N GLY A 116 -1.53 -23.37 17.40
CA GLY A 116 -0.86 -22.96 18.64
C GLY A 116 -0.36 -21.50 18.66
N GLN A 117 -0.49 -20.76 17.57
CA GLN A 117 0.01 -19.39 17.43
C GLN A 117 -1.03 -18.36 17.82
N SER A 118 -0.61 -17.42 18.65
CA SER A 118 -1.38 -16.21 18.93
C SER A 118 -1.57 -15.32 17.69
N ASN A 119 -2.62 -14.52 17.72
CA ASN A 119 -2.97 -13.50 16.72
C ASN A 119 -2.03 -12.28 16.76
N GLU A 120 -0.72 -12.47 16.79
CA GLU A 120 0.19 -11.33 17.02
C GLU A 120 0.39 -10.46 15.79
N ASN A 121 0.74 -9.21 16.06
CA ASN A 121 1.09 -8.25 15.02
C ASN A 121 2.59 -8.35 14.76
N MET A 122 2.99 -8.39 13.49
CA MET A 122 4.38 -8.18 13.13
C MET A 122 4.62 -6.71 12.89
N TYR A 123 5.80 -6.22 13.23
CA TYR A 123 6.21 -4.87 12.93
C TYR A 123 7.64 -4.84 12.42
N ALA A 124 7.94 -3.86 11.57
CA ALA A 124 9.28 -3.49 11.19
C ALA A 124 9.65 -2.17 11.87
N VAL A 125 10.91 -2.07 12.31
CA VAL A 125 11.48 -0.89 12.94
C VAL A 125 12.84 -0.61 12.32
N MET A 126 13.09 0.66 12.01
CA MET A 126 14.38 1.13 11.52
C MET A 126 15.04 1.96 12.60
N TYR A 127 16.36 1.89 12.66
CA TYR A 127 17.16 2.58 13.67
C TYR A 127 18.23 3.46 13.05
N LYS A 128 18.57 4.52 13.77
CA LYS A 128 19.79 5.32 13.58
C LYS A 128 20.68 5.24 14.82
N PRO A 129 21.97 5.54 14.71
CA PRO A 129 22.85 5.70 15.86
C PRO A 129 22.35 6.85 16.74
N LYS A 130 22.37 6.71 18.06
CA LYS A 130 22.25 7.87 18.96
C LYS A 130 23.46 8.80 18.74
N PRO A 131 23.28 10.13 18.78
CA PRO A 131 24.35 11.10 18.47
C PRO A 131 25.63 10.93 19.32
N GLU A 132 25.50 10.33 20.49
CA GLU A 132 26.55 10.22 21.51
C GLU A 132 27.49 9.01 21.30
N TYR A 133 27.18 8.09 20.38
CA TYR A 133 27.90 6.81 20.25
C TYR A 133 28.46 6.61 18.84
N PRO A 134 29.79 6.74 18.65
CA PRO A 134 30.46 6.31 17.44
C PRO A 134 30.68 4.78 17.43
N ASP A 135 30.88 4.21 16.24
CA ASP A 135 31.05 2.78 15.97
C ASP A 135 32.08 2.04 16.86
N PRO A 136 31.85 0.74 17.19
CA PRO A 136 30.69 -0.09 16.85
C PRO A 136 29.49 0.15 17.78
N ILE A 137 28.29 0.15 17.22
CA ILE A 137 27.04 0.46 17.92
C ILE A 137 26.40 -0.82 18.46
N SER A 138 26.04 -0.84 19.74
CA SER A 138 25.19 -1.86 20.35
C SER A 138 23.72 -1.46 20.29
N HIS A 139 22.81 -2.42 20.47
CA HIS A 139 21.38 -2.13 20.41
C HIS A 139 20.91 -1.00 21.36
N ASP A 140 21.45 -0.93 22.59
CA ASP A 140 21.08 0.11 23.56
C ASP A 140 21.52 1.53 23.14
N GLN A 141 22.38 1.62 22.11
CA GLN A 141 22.88 2.84 21.51
C GLN A 141 22.10 3.24 20.24
N LEU A 142 21.03 2.50 19.91
CA LEU A 142 20.13 2.81 18.79
C LEU A 142 18.99 3.74 19.20
N SER A 143 18.59 4.62 18.29
CA SER A 143 17.36 5.40 18.35
C SER A 143 16.44 4.96 17.21
N MET A 144 15.15 4.79 17.48
CA MET A 144 14.18 4.47 16.44
C MET A 144 14.07 5.65 15.46
N LEU A 145 14.09 5.36 14.15
CA LEU A 145 13.72 6.28 13.06
C LEU A 145 12.22 6.26 12.80
N GLY A 146 11.58 5.12 13.05
CA GLY A 146 10.15 4.90 12.84
C GLY A 146 9.78 3.44 13.09
N LYS A 147 8.47 3.15 13.04
CA LYS A 147 7.93 1.81 13.26
C LYS A 147 6.62 1.66 12.50
N VAL A 148 6.49 0.57 11.76
CA VAL A 148 5.32 0.21 10.96
C VAL A 148 4.89 -1.20 11.30
N ALA A 149 3.58 -1.48 11.33
CA ALA A 149 3.04 -2.76 11.76
C ALA A 149 2.00 -3.36 10.81
N VAL A 150 2.01 -4.68 10.70
CA VAL A 150 1.01 -5.51 10.02
C VAL A 150 0.31 -6.41 11.03
N TYR A 151 -1.01 -6.44 10.95
CA TYR A 151 -1.88 -7.13 11.90
C TYR A 151 -2.00 -8.63 11.56
N ARG A 152 -1.95 -9.51 12.59
CA ARG A 152 -2.10 -10.98 12.47
C ARG A 152 -1.15 -11.68 11.49
N ALA A 153 0.06 -11.14 11.32
CA ALA A 153 1.08 -11.70 10.44
C ALA A 153 1.60 -13.10 10.85
N THR A 154 1.26 -13.57 12.05
CA THR A 154 1.71 -14.86 12.58
C THR A 154 0.83 -16.04 12.15
N GLN A 155 -0.41 -15.80 11.72
CA GLN A 155 -1.33 -16.87 11.26
C GLN A 155 -1.35 -17.02 9.74
N ILE A 156 -0.20 -16.91 9.10
CA ILE A 156 -0.10 -17.00 7.65
C ILE A 156 0.40 -18.40 7.30
N ALA A 157 -0.50 -19.29 6.84
CA ALA A 157 -0.18 -20.70 6.60
C ALA A 157 0.88 -20.93 5.50
N ASP A 158 0.93 -20.05 4.51
CA ASP A 158 1.81 -20.12 3.35
C ASP A 158 2.69 -18.88 3.26
N TRP A 159 3.70 -18.91 2.40
CA TRP A 159 4.54 -17.73 2.21
C TRP A 159 3.71 -16.57 1.65
N THR A 160 3.67 -15.47 2.38
CA THR A 160 2.98 -14.24 1.97
C THR A 160 3.95 -13.08 2.05
N LEU A 161 3.92 -12.23 1.03
CA LEU A 161 4.70 -11.01 1.00
C LEU A 161 4.03 -9.96 1.89
N LEU A 162 4.70 -9.57 2.97
CA LEU A 162 4.31 -8.39 3.73
C LEU A 162 5.03 -7.18 3.19
N GLN A 163 4.26 -6.15 2.88
CA GLN A 163 4.76 -4.87 2.41
C GLN A 163 4.50 -3.80 3.47
N PHE A 164 5.55 -3.10 3.86
CA PHE A 164 5.51 -2.03 4.83
C PHE A 164 5.85 -0.71 4.14
N ASN A 165 4.91 0.23 4.15
CA ASN A 165 5.12 1.56 3.61
C ASN A 165 6.12 2.33 4.50
N LEU A 166 7.22 2.79 3.90
CA LEU A 166 8.28 3.52 4.57
C LEU A 166 8.09 5.04 4.51
N ALA A 167 7.27 5.55 3.59
CA ALA A 167 7.12 6.98 3.32
C ALA A 167 6.38 7.73 4.44
N THR A 168 5.46 7.07 5.16
CA THR A 168 4.56 7.74 6.11
C THR A 168 4.98 7.60 7.57
N ASP A 169 5.64 6.50 7.92
CA ASP A 169 5.82 6.06 9.31
C ASP A 169 7.26 6.25 9.84
N PHE A 170 8.13 6.86 9.03
CA PHE A 170 9.56 7.01 9.33
C PHE A 170 10.08 8.43 9.15
N GLU A 171 11.01 8.83 10.03
CA GLU A 171 11.93 9.94 9.76
C GLU A 171 12.79 9.64 8.51
N PRO A 172 13.44 10.66 7.91
CA PRO A 172 14.30 10.46 6.75
C PRO A 172 15.31 9.30 6.94
N LEU A 173 15.20 8.29 6.09
CA LEU A 173 15.98 7.03 6.16
C LEU A 173 17.41 7.17 5.62
N THR A 174 18.05 8.33 5.80
CA THR A 174 19.39 8.65 5.26
C THR A 174 20.55 8.05 6.06
N LYS A 175 20.26 7.47 7.23
CA LYS A 175 21.25 6.95 8.19
C LYS A 175 20.74 5.70 8.92
N VAL A 176 20.14 4.78 8.18
CA VAL A 176 19.67 3.52 8.76
C VAL A 176 20.89 2.68 9.16
N CYS A 177 21.03 2.34 10.44
CA CYS A 177 22.13 1.53 10.94
C CYS A 177 21.69 0.15 11.43
N ALA A 178 20.38 -0.06 11.60
CA ALA A 178 19.83 -1.36 11.95
C ALA A 178 18.38 -1.47 11.49
N ILE A 179 17.96 -2.69 11.20
CA ILE A 179 16.56 -3.08 10.99
C ILE A 179 16.18 -4.10 12.06
N GLY A 180 14.99 -3.94 12.62
CA GLY A 180 14.37 -4.91 13.52
C GLY A 180 13.04 -5.39 12.97
N ILE A 181 12.78 -6.69 13.09
CA ILE A 181 11.48 -7.30 12.85
C ILE A 181 10.99 -7.85 14.19
N GLY A 182 9.82 -7.41 14.61
CA GLY A 182 9.29 -7.79 15.92
C GLY A 182 7.86 -8.27 15.88
N ILE A 183 7.48 -8.95 16.94
CA ILE A 183 6.15 -9.52 17.13
C ILE A 183 5.60 -8.92 18.42
N SER A 184 4.47 -8.23 18.30
CA SER A 184 3.82 -7.51 19.40
C SER A 184 2.45 -8.10 19.69
N PRO A 185 2.02 -8.09 20.96
CA PRO A 185 0.90 -8.88 21.41
C PRO A 185 -0.41 -8.21 20.98
N TYR A 186 -1.25 -8.98 20.30
CA TYR A 186 -2.69 -8.79 20.33
C TYR A 186 -3.33 -9.74 21.33
N SER A 187 -2.80 -10.96 21.45
CA SER A 187 -3.37 -12.03 22.28
C SER A 187 -2.39 -12.64 23.29
N TYR A 188 -1.13 -12.19 23.30
CA TYR A 188 -0.10 -12.62 24.25
C TYR A 188 0.08 -14.15 24.21
N GLY A 189 0.52 -14.71 23.09
CA GLY A 189 0.83 -16.13 22.96
C GLY A 189 2.22 -16.39 22.41
N PRO A 190 2.65 -17.65 22.47
CA PRO A 190 3.82 -18.11 21.74
C PRO A 190 3.49 -18.40 20.27
N GLY A 191 4.53 -18.52 19.46
CA GLY A 191 4.41 -18.96 18.08
C GLY A 191 5.76 -19.01 17.38
N VAL A 192 5.75 -19.40 16.11
CA VAL A 192 6.97 -19.48 15.30
C VAL A 192 6.68 -18.87 13.93
N VAL A 193 7.49 -17.90 13.51
CA VAL A 193 7.38 -17.32 12.17
C VAL A 193 8.69 -17.52 11.43
N LYS A 194 8.58 -17.84 10.14
CA LYS A 194 9.70 -17.87 9.20
C LYS A 194 9.71 -16.56 8.42
N LEU A 195 10.90 -15.99 8.24
CA LEU A 195 11.15 -14.77 7.49
C LEU A 195 12.13 -15.09 6.36
N ASP A 196 11.89 -14.52 5.19
CA ASP A 196 12.74 -14.68 4.02
C ASP A 196 12.65 -13.44 3.10
N GLY A 197 13.61 -13.27 2.19
CA GLY A 197 13.62 -12.26 1.13
C GLY A 197 13.28 -10.86 1.62
N ILE A 198 14.04 -10.35 2.60
CA ILE A 198 13.90 -8.97 3.08
C ILE A 198 14.48 -8.05 2.01
N SER A 199 13.65 -7.19 1.43
CA SER A 199 14.09 -6.25 0.40
C SER A 199 13.44 -4.88 0.55
N LEU A 200 14.02 -3.89 -0.11
CA LEU A 200 13.42 -2.57 -0.29
C LEU A 200 13.03 -2.39 -1.74
N SER A 201 11.92 -1.73 -2.02
CA SER A 201 11.54 -1.33 -3.38
C SER A 201 11.25 0.16 -3.49
N THR A 202 11.56 0.73 -4.65
CA THR A 202 11.18 2.11 -4.99
C THR A 202 9.69 2.21 -5.31
N GLU A 203 9.07 1.10 -5.69
CA GLU A 203 7.63 1.01 -5.89
C GLU A 203 6.91 1.31 -4.58
N SER A 204 6.08 2.36 -4.59
CA SER A 204 5.11 2.62 -3.54
C SER A 204 3.87 1.80 -3.86
N TYR A 205 3.71 0.66 -3.19
CA TYR A 205 2.41 -0.01 -3.21
C TYR A 205 1.48 0.83 -2.37
N GLY A 206 0.66 1.64 -3.04
CA GLY A 206 -0.38 2.41 -2.40
C GLY A 206 -1.13 1.53 -1.42
N GLY A 207 -1.33 2.02 -0.18
CA GLY A 207 -1.71 1.17 0.95
C GLY A 207 -2.90 0.26 0.60
N ILE A 208 -2.61 -1.04 0.39
CA ILE A 208 -3.62 -2.05 0.14
C ILE A 208 -4.51 -2.11 1.38
N ILE A 209 -5.81 -1.84 1.17
CA ILE A 209 -6.82 -1.99 2.21
C ILE A 209 -7.18 -3.46 2.35
N ASN A 210 -7.40 -4.15 1.21
CA ASN A 210 -7.61 -5.59 1.13
C ASN A 210 -7.46 -6.11 -0.30
N ASP A 211 -6.63 -7.13 -0.47
CA ASP A 211 -6.50 -8.00 -1.64
C ASP A 211 -7.10 -9.39 -1.39
N PHE A 212 -7.65 -9.63 -0.20
CA PHE A 212 -8.25 -10.90 0.24
C PHE A 212 -7.32 -12.13 0.29
N GLU A 213 -6.08 -12.01 -0.19
CA GLU A 213 -5.14 -13.14 -0.28
C GLU A 213 -4.76 -13.73 1.08
N ARG A 214 -4.72 -12.87 2.09
CA ARG A 214 -4.37 -13.26 3.47
C ARG A 214 -5.37 -14.18 4.17
N TYR A 215 -6.58 -14.39 3.62
CA TYR A 215 -7.57 -15.25 4.26
C TYR A 215 -7.44 -16.69 3.75
N GLU A 216 -7.34 -17.64 4.66
CA GLU A 216 -7.31 -19.07 4.37
C GLU A 216 -8.70 -19.61 4.00
N ASN A 217 -9.75 -19.04 4.60
CA ASN A 217 -11.12 -19.50 4.43
C ASN A 217 -12.15 -18.41 4.77
N THR A 218 -13.41 -18.68 4.39
CA THR A 218 -14.57 -17.81 4.64
C THR A 218 -14.77 -17.45 6.11
N ALA A 219 -14.49 -18.35 7.06
CA ALA A 219 -14.68 -18.05 8.48
C ALA A 219 -13.67 -17.01 8.98
N GLN A 220 -12.42 -17.07 8.52
CA GLN A 220 -11.40 -16.06 8.84
C GLN A 220 -11.77 -14.70 8.24
N LEU A 221 -12.20 -14.67 6.97
CA LEU A 221 -12.72 -13.48 6.30
C LEU A 221 -13.88 -12.84 7.09
N GLN A 222 -14.87 -13.65 7.47
CA GLN A 222 -16.02 -13.19 8.27
C GLN A 222 -15.64 -12.71 9.67
N SER A 223 -14.54 -13.19 10.25
CA SER A 223 -14.03 -12.70 11.54
C SER A 223 -13.24 -11.38 11.43
N ALA A 224 -12.77 -11.07 10.23
CA ALA A 224 -11.91 -9.91 9.95
C ALA A 224 -12.70 -8.73 9.38
N LEU A 225 -13.81 -8.99 8.70
CA LEU A 225 -14.68 -7.99 8.10
C LEU A 225 -16.01 -7.94 8.84
N ASP A 226 -16.50 -6.73 9.10
CA ASP A 226 -17.83 -6.55 9.68
C ASP A 226 -18.88 -6.51 8.55
N VAL A 227 -19.97 -7.26 8.71
CA VAL A 227 -21.12 -7.26 7.80
C VAL A 227 -22.33 -6.78 8.59
N ASN A 228 -23.06 -5.80 8.05
CA ASN A 228 -24.31 -5.26 8.59
C ASN A 228 -24.28 -4.98 10.12
N GLU A 229 -24.14 -3.71 10.51
CA GLU A 229 -24.37 -3.30 11.90
C GLU A 229 -25.87 -3.46 12.24
N GLY A 230 -26.30 -4.64 12.70
CA GLY A 230 -27.69 -4.93 13.09
C GLY A 230 -28.04 -6.42 13.11
N ASN A 231 -29.01 -6.81 13.95
CA ASN A 231 -29.44 -8.20 14.18
C ASN A 231 -30.18 -8.88 12.99
N SER A 232 -30.11 -8.35 11.78
CA SER A 232 -30.77 -8.93 10.61
C SER A 232 -29.77 -9.29 9.51
N VAL A 233 -29.77 -10.57 9.16
CA VAL A 233 -28.85 -11.16 8.18
C VAL A 233 -29.44 -10.95 6.77
N CYS A 234 -29.13 -9.82 6.15
CA CYS A 234 -29.54 -9.52 4.77
C CYS A 234 -28.45 -9.84 3.74
N SER A 235 -27.28 -10.31 4.19
CA SER A 235 -26.18 -10.63 3.31
C SER A 235 -25.30 -11.73 3.88
N THR A 236 -24.58 -12.40 3.00
CA THR A 236 -23.58 -13.43 3.32
C THR A 236 -22.28 -13.12 2.58
N MET A 237 -21.16 -13.42 3.23
CA MET A 237 -19.82 -13.31 2.65
C MET A 237 -19.21 -14.69 2.48
N GLU A 238 -18.57 -14.92 1.35
CA GLU A 238 -17.81 -16.12 1.02
C GLU A 238 -16.46 -15.70 0.43
N LEU A 239 -15.39 -16.42 0.77
CA LEU A 239 -14.12 -16.30 0.08
C LEU A 239 -14.23 -17.10 -1.23
N ALA A 240 -14.04 -16.45 -2.37
CA ALA A 240 -13.95 -17.11 -3.66
C ALA A 240 -12.50 -17.45 -3.97
N LEU A 241 -12.27 -18.60 -4.62
CA LEU A 241 -10.94 -19.11 -4.97
C LEU A 241 -10.78 -19.13 -6.50
N ALA A 242 -9.66 -18.65 -7.01
CA ALA A 242 -9.35 -18.54 -8.44
C ALA A 242 -9.38 -19.88 -9.18
N ILE A 243 -9.06 -20.98 -8.48
CA ILE A 243 -9.10 -22.35 -9.03
C ILE A 243 -10.55 -22.80 -9.30
N GLU A 244 -11.53 -22.23 -8.60
CA GLU A 244 -12.94 -22.61 -8.68
C GLU A 244 -13.80 -21.60 -9.47
N ASP A 245 -13.38 -20.34 -9.55
CA ASP A 245 -14.15 -19.25 -10.13
C ASP A 245 -13.29 -18.32 -11.01
N ALA A 246 -13.75 -18.02 -12.23
CA ALA A 246 -13.19 -16.97 -13.10
C ALA A 246 -13.47 -15.54 -12.57
N ASN A 247 -13.56 -15.39 -11.24
CA ASN A 247 -14.03 -14.23 -10.51
C ASN A 247 -12.99 -13.77 -9.47
N VAL A 248 -11.70 -13.84 -9.85
CA VAL A 248 -10.55 -13.22 -9.18
C VAL A 248 -9.83 -12.36 -10.23
N ILE A 249 -9.41 -11.13 -9.91
CA ILE A 249 -8.78 -10.22 -10.89
C ILE A 249 -7.26 -10.31 -10.87
N TYR A 250 -6.67 -10.44 -9.68
CA TYR A 250 -5.26 -10.69 -9.43
C TYR A 250 -5.12 -11.60 -8.20
N GLY A 251 -4.14 -12.51 -8.21
CA GLY A 251 -3.95 -13.46 -7.11
C GLY A 251 -4.86 -14.69 -7.19
N ASP A 252 -5.13 -15.29 -6.03
CA ASP A 252 -5.82 -16.56 -5.87
C ASP A 252 -7.20 -16.41 -5.23
N LYS A 253 -7.56 -15.25 -4.68
CA LYS A 253 -8.79 -15.07 -3.89
C LYS A 253 -9.47 -13.73 -4.17
N ALA A 254 -10.80 -13.74 -4.04
CA ALA A 254 -11.61 -12.51 -4.01
C ALA A 254 -12.72 -12.65 -2.95
N LEU A 255 -13.32 -11.53 -2.55
CA LEU A 255 -14.52 -11.54 -1.71
C LEU A 255 -15.76 -11.70 -2.57
N LYS A 256 -16.48 -12.82 -2.42
CA LYS A 256 -17.83 -12.99 -2.95
C LYS A 256 -18.84 -12.49 -1.91
N PHE A 257 -19.56 -11.43 -2.26
CA PHE A 257 -20.58 -10.81 -1.45
C PHE A 257 -21.97 -11.08 -2.04
N SER A 258 -22.78 -11.88 -1.33
CA SER A 258 -24.18 -12.13 -1.69
C SER A 258 -25.09 -11.30 -0.81
N PHE A 259 -26.09 -10.64 -1.39
CA PHE A 259 -27.01 -9.79 -0.66
C PHE A 259 -28.47 -9.98 -1.06
N ASP A 260 -29.36 -9.69 -0.12
CA ASP A 260 -30.81 -9.64 -0.27
C ASP A 260 -31.33 -8.37 0.41
N ASN A 261 -31.51 -7.33 -0.38
CA ASN A 261 -32.04 -6.06 0.11
C ASN A 261 -33.56 -6.10 0.29
N GLY A 262 -34.25 -7.22 -0.01
CA GLY A 262 -35.66 -7.46 0.32
C GLY A 262 -35.92 -7.64 1.82
N LEU A 263 -34.86 -7.85 2.59
CA LEU A 263 -34.91 -8.05 4.02
C LEU A 263 -34.48 -6.77 4.75
N ASN A 264 -35.14 -6.43 5.86
CA ASN A 264 -34.77 -5.31 6.75
C ASN A 264 -33.32 -5.46 7.23
N PRO A 265 -32.40 -4.48 7.04
CA PRO A 265 -32.65 -3.04 6.92
C PRO A 265 -32.81 -2.51 5.51
N PHE A 266 -33.02 -3.42 4.56
CA PHE A 266 -33.21 -3.14 3.14
C PHE A 266 -31.98 -2.54 2.48
N TRP A 267 -30.82 -2.89 2.99
CA TRP A 267 -29.52 -2.61 2.41
C TRP A 267 -28.53 -3.63 2.97
N SER A 268 -27.43 -3.80 2.27
CA SER A 268 -26.35 -4.69 2.66
C SER A 268 -25.02 -3.99 2.53
N LYS A 269 -24.06 -4.27 3.43
CA LYS A 269 -22.72 -3.69 3.32
C LYS A 269 -21.63 -4.63 3.81
N VAL A 270 -20.44 -4.44 3.25
CA VAL A 270 -19.18 -4.94 3.80
C VAL A 270 -18.35 -3.75 4.30
N MET A 271 -17.73 -3.91 5.45
CA MET A 271 -16.96 -2.88 6.12
C MET A 271 -15.49 -3.27 6.28
N PHE A 272 -14.62 -2.35 5.90
CA PHE A 272 -13.18 -2.41 6.12
C PHE A 272 -12.81 -1.37 7.19
N ARG A 273 -12.43 -1.83 8.38
CA ARG A 273 -11.88 -0.96 9.41
C ARG A 273 -10.39 -0.77 9.18
N LEU A 274 -10.00 0.47 8.96
CA LEU A 274 -8.61 0.89 8.97
C LEU A 274 -8.20 1.08 10.44
N LEU A 275 -7.13 0.41 10.86
CA LEU A 275 -6.63 0.57 12.23
C LEU A 275 -6.25 2.03 12.48
N TYR A 276 -6.26 2.47 13.74
CA TYR A 276 -5.91 3.85 14.12
C TYR A 276 -4.53 4.29 13.62
N SER A 277 -3.58 3.35 13.52
CA SER A 277 -2.24 3.57 12.97
C SER A 277 -2.20 3.59 11.44
N ARG A 278 -3.28 3.16 10.79
CA ARG A 278 -3.49 3.15 9.33
C ARG A 278 -4.66 4.04 8.92
N SER A 279 -5.14 4.91 9.81
CA SER A 279 -6.15 5.86 9.39
C SER A 279 -5.53 6.74 8.34
N ILE A 280 -6.31 7.06 7.31
CA ILE A 280 -5.85 7.87 6.19
C ILE A 280 -5.83 9.30 6.72
N LYS A 281 -4.76 9.66 7.43
CA LYS A 281 -4.55 10.95 8.07
C LYS A 281 -3.90 11.91 7.08
N TYR A 282 -4.72 12.47 6.20
CA TYR A 282 -4.26 13.52 5.30
C TYR A 282 -5.36 14.56 5.23
N ALA A 283 -5.19 15.66 5.97
CA ALA A 283 -6.19 16.69 6.20
C ALA A 283 -6.98 17.04 4.93
N TRP A 284 -8.30 16.86 5.00
CA TRP A 284 -9.20 17.03 3.86
C TRP A 284 -9.60 18.49 3.67
N GLY A 285 -8.72 19.43 4.03
CA GLY A 285 -9.09 20.81 4.34
C GLY A 285 -9.58 21.62 3.16
N PRO A 286 -10.46 22.62 3.40
CA PRO A 286 -10.66 23.67 2.43
C PRO A 286 -9.30 24.27 2.06
N ALA A 287 -9.12 24.57 0.77
CA ALA A 287 -7.88 24.97 0.10
C ALA A 287 -7.14 26.21 0.67
N THR A 288 -7.54 26.73 1.83
CA THR A 288 -6.89 27.81 2.54
C THR A 288 -5.63 27.37 3.29
N PHE A 289 -5.42 26.07 3.52
CA PHE A 289 -4.13 25.54 3.95
C PHE A 289 -3.37 24.96 2.76
N ASN A 290 -2.37 25.72 2.31
CA ASN A 290 -1.51 25.50 1.13
C ASN A 290 -0.54 24.30 1.27
N TYR A 291 -0.93 23.22 1.94
CA TYR A 291 -0.19 21.96 1.93
C TYR A 291 -0.84 21.07 0.87
N GLY A 292 -0.31 21.18 -0.36
CA GLY A 292 -0.88 20.63 -1.59
C GLY A 292 -0.79 19.11 -1.72
N MET A 293 -1.38 18.39 -0.77
CA MET A 293 -1.53 16.94 -0.86
C MET A 293 -2.60 16.62 -1.90
N ASN A 294 -2.18 16.06 -3.04
CA ASN A 294 -3.12 15.52 -4.02
C ASN A 294 -3.70 14.23 -3.46
N TYR A 295 -5.02 14.12 -3.52
CA TYR A 295 -5.76 13.06 -2.85
C TYR A 295 -5.71 11.81 -3.72
N ASN A 296 -5.32 10.71 -3.10
CA ASN A 296 -5.15 9.43 -3.76
C ASN A 296 -6.52 8.78 -3.99
N PRO A 297 -6.92 8.49 -5.24
CA PRO A 297 -8.18 7.81 -5.49
C PRO A 297 -8.26 6.51 -4.70
N LEU A 298 -9.40 6.27 -4.06
CA LEU A 298 -9.71 4.93 -3.57
C LEU A 298 -10.10 4.09 -4.77
N THR A 299 -9.34 3.06 -5.09
CA THR A 299 -9.65 2.13 -6.17
C THR A 299 -10.32 0.90 -5.59
N ILE A 300 -11.43 0.49 -6.22
CA ILE A 300 -12.15 -0.74 -5.93
C ILE A 300 -12.31 -1.50 -7.23
N ASN A 301 -11.87 -2.75 -7.27
CA ASN A 301 -12.20 -3.65 -8.36
C ASN A 301 -13.39 -4.51 -7.95
N PHE A 302 -14.38 -4.62 -8.84
CA PHE A 302 -15.54 -5.46 -8.57
C PHE A 302 -16.09 -6.11 -9.84
N LYS A 303 -16.73 -7.26 -9.69
CA LYS A 303 -17.41 -7.98 -10.77
C LYS A 303 -18.82 -8.34 -10.34
N VAL A 304 -19.80 -8.06 -11.19
CA VAL A 304 -21.22 -8.26 -10.87
C VAL A 304 -21.73 -9.50 -11.59
N MET A 305 -22.14 -10.52 -10.84
CA MET A 305 -22.69 -11.76 -11.39
C MET A 305 -24.21 -11.79 -11.36
N ASP A 306 -24.82 -11.16 -10.37
CA ASP A 306 -26.25 -10.93 -10.27
C ASP A 306 -26.47 -9.56 -9.61
N ALA A 307 -27.44 -8.79 -10.10
CA ALA A 307 -27.57 -7.41 -9.68
C ALA A 307 -29.00 -6.89 -9.64
N GLU A 308 -29.46 -6.66 -8.42
CA GLU A 308 -30.53 -5.73 -8.13
C GLU A 308 -30.05 -4.65 -7.14
N GLY A 309 -30.53 -3.41 -7.32
CA GLY A 309 -30.08 -2.27 -6.54
C GLY A 309 -28.95 -1.46 -7.17
N LYS A 310 -28.37 -0.55 -6.38
CA LYS A 310 -27.24 0.32 -6.71
C LYS A 310 -26.11 0.12 -5.71
N MET A 311 -24.89 0.35 -6.16
CA MET A 311 -23.68 0.28 -5.33
C MET A 311 -23.23 1.68 -4.96
N GLN A 312 -22.79 1.84 -3.71
CA GLN A 312 -22.16 3.06 -3.25
C GLN A 312 -21.05 2.74 -2.25
N VAL A 313 -20.12 3.67 -2.06
CA VAL A 313 -19.03 3.57 -1.10
C VAL A 313 -19.17 4.69 -0.09
N ALA A 314 -19.11 4.33 1.19
CA ALA A 314 -19.06 5.30 2.27
C ALA A 314 -17.65 5.38 2.87
N LEU A 315 -17.07 6.57 2.91
CA LEU A 315 -15.85 6.84 3.68
C LEU A 315 -16.25 7.49 5.00
N ILE A 316 -15.73 6.95 6.09
CA ILE A 316 -16.18 7.29 7.44
C ILE A 316 -15.01 7.75 8.29
N GLY A 317 -15.19 8.91 8.91
CA GLY A 317 -14.23 9.55 9.79
C GLY A 317 -14.00 8.79 11.10
N GLU A 318 -12.99 9.20 11.85
CA GLU A 318 -12.61 8.63 13.15
C GLU A 318 -13.74 8.61 14.19
N ASP A 319 -14.60 9.63 14.19
CA ASP A 319 -15.74 9.74 15.11
C ASP A 319 -16.97 8.95 14.65
N GLY A 320 -16.95 8.40 13.43
CA GLY A 320 -18.09 7.73 12.80
C GLY A 320 -19.24 8.65 12.39
N LEU A 321 -19.16 9.96 12.69
CA LEU A 321 -20.16 10.98 12.38
C LEU A 321 -19.92 11.58 11.01
N ALA A 322 -18.66 11.88 10.68
CA ALA A 322 -18.28 12.37 9.37
C ALA A 322 -18.38 11.24 8.34
N LYS A 323 -19.20 11.47 7.30
CA LYS A 323 -19.46 10.49 6.25
C LYS A 323 -19.52 11.14 4.89
N ALA A 324 -18.87 10.46 3.96
CA ALA A 324 -18.85 10.74 2.54
C ALA A 324 -19.48 9.60 1.79
N TYR A 325 -20.35 9.88 0.83
CA TYR A 325 -20.93 8.85 -0.03
C TYR A 325 -20.52 9.07 -1.48
N TYR A 326 -20.13 8.00 -2.16
CA TYR A 326 -19.82 7.98 -3.57
C TYR A 326 -20.71 6.94 -4.23
N LYS A 327 -21.49 7.35 -5.22
CA LYS A 327 -22.41 6.46 -5.91
C LYS A 327 -21.75 5.94 -7.18
N TYR A 328 -21.74 4.63 -7.37
CA TYR A 328 -21.28 4.07 -8.63
C TYR A 328 -22.29 4.41 -9.73
N ASN A 329 -21.80 4.81 -10.90
CA ASN A 329 -22.61 5.14 -12.08
C ASN A 329 -23.79 6.09 -11.74
N ASP A 330 -23.52 7.19 -11.03
CA ASP A 330 -24.52 8.18 -10.58
C ASP A 330 -25.70 7.58 -9.80
N GLY A 331 -25.49 6.44 -9.12
CA GLY A 331 -26.52 5.75 -8.35
C GLY A 331 -27.53 4.98 -9.20
N GLN A 332 -27.22 4.76 -10.48
CA GLN A 332 -27.98 3.86 -11.34
C GLN A 332 -27.84 2.41 -10.88
N ARG A 333 -28.71 1.55 -11.41
CA ARG A 333 -28.64 0.10 -11.20
C ARG A 333 -27.25 -0.42 -11.60
N ILE A 334 -26.63 -1.21 -10.75
CA ILE A 334 -25.42 -1.96 -11.15
C ILE A 334 -25.81 -3.00 -12.20
N THR A 335 -24.97 -3.18 -13.21
CA THR A 335 -25.24 -4.12 -14.31
C THR A 335 -24.32 -5.32 -14.20
N ILE A 336 -24.85 -6.52 -14.47
CA ILE A 336 -24.05 -7.74 -14.65
C ILE A 336 -22.98 -7.50 -15.72
N GLY A 337 -21.75 -7.91 -15.44
CA GLY A 337 -20.62 -7.63 -16.31
C GLY A 337 -19.33 -8.27 -15.85
N ASP A 338 -18.27 -8.01 -16.63
CA ASP A 338 -16.92 -8.39 -16.25
C ASP A 338 -16.36 -7.45 -15.17
N TRP A 339 -15.11 -7.68 -14.76
CA TRP A 339 -14.42 -6.82 -13.81
C TRP A 339 -14.47 -5.33 -14.20
N VAL A 340 -14.91 -4.53 -13.25
CA VAL A 340 -14.95 -3.07 -13.30
C VAL A 340 -13.96 -2.54 -12.28
N ARG A 341 -13.07 -1.66 -12.74
CA ARG A 341 -12.29 -0.80 -11.88
C ARG A 341 -13.05 0.49 -11.63
N TRP A 342 -13.25 0.84 -10.37
CA TRP A 342 -13.86 2.10 -9.96
C TRP A 342 -12.89 2.91 -9.09
N ASP A 343 -12.43 4.02 -9.63
CA ASP A 343 -11.59 4.98 -8.94
C ASP A 343 -12.45 6.11 -8.36
N ILE A 344 -12.44 6.23 -7.04
CA ILE A 344 -13.17 7.24 -6.29
C ILE A 344 -12.21 8.36 -5.98
N ASN A 345 -12.34 9.51 -6.66
CA ASN A 345 -11.65 10.73 -6.25
C ASN A 345 -12.34 11.31 -5.02
N PRO A 346 -11.67 11.26 -3.86
CA PRO A 346 -12.36 11.61 -2.65
C PRO A 346 -12.58 13.13 -2.45
N GLN A 347 -11.95 13.98 -3.28
CA GLN A 347 -12.20 15.42 -3.28
C GLN A 347 -13.62 15.78 -3.71
N THR A 348 -14.28 14.89 -4.46
CA THR A 348 -15.59 15.18 -5.04
C THR A 348 -16.69 15.23 -3.98
N VAL A 349 -16.43 14.75 -2.76
CA VAL A 349 -17.37 14.77 -1.62
C VAL A 349 -17.87 16.14 -1.23
N TYR A 350 -17.05 17.17 -1.39
CA TYR A 350 -17.46 18.54 -1.11
C TYR A 350 -18.63 19.01 -1.99
N ASN A 351 -18.90 18.27 -3.07
CA ASN A 351 -19.95 18.57 -4.02
C ASN A 351 -21.18 17.64 -3.89
N ASP A 352 -21.15 16.58 -3.06
CA ASP A 352 -22.32 15.69 -2.88
C ASP A 352 -23.21 16.21 -1.73
N PRO A 353 -24.47 16.61 -2.01
CA PRO A 353 -25.41 17.11 -0.99
C PRO A 353 -25.82 16.08 0.07
N GLU A 354 -25.58 14.77 -0.15
CA GLU A 354 -25.82 13.72 0.85
C GLU A 354 -24.65 13.51 1.82
N SER A 355 -23.47 14.05 1.50
CA SER A 355 -22.33 14.04 2.41
C SER A 355 -22.58 15.06 3.53
N LEU A 356 -22.36 14.67 4.80
CA LEU A 356 -22.72 15.49 5.97
C LEU A 356 -21.84 16.74 6.17
N GLY A 357 -21.15 17.21 5.13
CA GLY A 357 -20.46 18.49 5.08
C GLY A 357 -19.29 18.65 6.06
N THR A 358 -18.93 17.60 6.80
CA THR A 358 -17.75 17.59 7.66
C THR A 358 -16.56 17.08 6.87
N GLU A 359 -15.46 17.81 7.00
CA GLU A 359 -14.14 17.42 6.55
C GLU A 359 -13.79 16.04 7.13
N LEU A 360 -13.34 15.11 6.28
CA LEU A 360 -12.93 13.78 6.72
C LEU A 360 -11.48 13.81 7.22
N ASP A 361 -11.18 14.48 8.33
CA ASP A 361 -9.80 14.65 8.83
C ASP A 361 -8.96 13.37 8.87
N ALA A 362 -9.61 12.23 9.15
CA ALA A 362 -9.01 10.90 9.04
C ALA A 362 -10.06 9.85 8.67
N ILE A 363 -9.87 9.13 7.57
CA ILE A 363 -10.73 7.97 7.26
C ILE A 363 -10.26 6.79 8.10
N THR A 364 -11.18 6.25 8.90
CA THR A 364 -10.94 5.04 9.71
C THR A 364 -11.74 3.84 9.20
N ARG A 365 -12.68 4.07 8.28
CA ARG A 365 -13.56 3.03 7.80
C ARG A 365 -14.01 3.29 6.36
N VAL A 366 -13.94 2.24 5.55
CA VAL A 366 -14.50 2.19 4.19
C VAL A 366 -15.63 1.18 4.20
N GLU A 367 -16.82 1.57 3.73
CA GLU A 367 -17.96 0.67 3.58
C GLU A 367 -18.35 0.58 2.11
N ILE A 368 -18.47 -0.64 1.59
CA ILE A 368 -19.07 -0.89 0.27
C ILE A 368 -20.51 -1.33 0.52
N GLN A 369 -21.46 -0.55 0.02
CA GLN A 369 -22.88 -0.70 0.30
C GLN A 369 -23.65 -1.01 -0.97
N PHE A 370 -24.62 -1.91 -0.85
CA PHE A 370 -25.63 -2.24 -1.86
C PHE A 370 -26.97 -1.80 -1.31
N VAL A 371 -27.61 -0.87 -2.00
CA VAL A 371 -28.85 -0.23 -1.55
C VAL A 371 -29.91 -0.28 -2.66
N PRO A 372 -31.21 -0.17 -2.34
CA PRO A 372 -32.27 -0.13 -3.33
C PRO A 372 -32.20 1.13 -4.20
N ILE A 373 -32.69 1.05 -5.45
CA ILE A 373 -32.72 2.20 -6.36
C ILE A 373 -33.77 3.23 -5.92
N GLY A 374 -34.86 2.74 -5.30
CA GLY A 374 -35.96 3.52 -4.75
C GLY A 374 -37.28 2.73 -4.81
N GLY A 375 -38.24 3.06 -3.94
CA GLY A 375 -39.51 2.33 -3.85
C GLY A 375 -39.36 0.91 -3.29
N ASP A 376 -40.23 -0.01 -3.72
CA ASP A 376 -40.21 -1.43 -3.34
C ASP A 376 -39.23 -2.27 -4.21
N ASP A 377 -38.31 -1.61 -4.92
CA ASP A 377 -37.30 -2.23 -5.79
C ASP A 377 -36.10 -2.73 -4.95
N TYR A 378 -36.46 -3.55 -3.97
CA TYR A 378 -35.55 -4.33 -3.16
C TYR A 378 -35.15 -5.56 -3.95
N GLY A 379 -33.88 -5.94 -3.86
CA GLY A 379 -33.43 -7.05 -4.66
C GLY A 379 -32.18 -7.74 -4.19
N THR A 380 -31.93 -8.89 -4.81
CA THR A 380 -30.80 -9.76 -4.51
C THR A 380 -29.66 -9.55 -5.50
N GLY A 381 -28.44 -9.87 -5.09
CA GLY A 381 -27.30 -9.82 -6.00
C GLY A 381 -26.07 -10.54 -5.46
N ILE A 382 -25.13 -10.77 -6.37
CA ILE A 382 -23.83 -11.36 -6.11
C ILE A 382 -22.77 -10.49 -6.77
N VAL A 383 -21.87 -9.97 -5.94
CA VAL A 383 -20.75 -9.12 -6.38
C VAL A 383 -19.46 -9.66 -5.81
N TYR A 384 -18.44 -9.73 -6.66
CA TYR A 384 -17.07 -10.05 -6.27
C TYR A 384 -16.34 -8.73 -6.08
N LEU A 385 -15.55 -8.64 -5.01
CA LEU A 385 -14.72 -7.49 -4.67
C LEU A 385 -13.28 -7.97 -4.57
N ASP A 386 -12.35 -7.20 -5.12
CA ASP A 386 -10.94 -7.53 -5.13
C ASP A 386 -10.06 -6.27 -5.16
N ASP A 387 -8.81 -6.40 -4.72
CA ASP A 387 -7.78 -5.36 -4.75
C ASP A 387 -8.28 -3.95 -4.38
N ILE A 388 -8.80 -3.81 -3.18
CA ILE A 388 -9.21 -2.52 -2.63
C ILE A 388 -7.97 -1.82 -2.10
N HIS A 389 -7.61 -0.69 -2.70
CA HIS A 389 -6.39 0.02 -2.35
C HIS A 389 -6.58 1.53 -2.48
N LEU A 390 -5.79 2.26 -1.70
CA LEU A 390 -5.61 3.68 -1.94
C LEU A 390 -4.57 3.80 -3.02
N ASN A 391 -5.00 4.28 -4.18
CA ASN A 391 -4.14 4.42 -5.32
C ASN A 391 -3.46 5.77 -5.24
N TYR A 392 -2.18 5.73 -4.86
CA TYR A 392 -1.36 6.92 -4.76
C TYR A 392 -1.19 7.60 -6.13
N CYS A 393 -1.31 6.81 -7.20
CA CYS A 393 -0.78 7.18 -8.50
C CYS A 393 -1.81 7.08 -9.65
N GLY A 394 -3.10 6.87 -9.35
CA GLY A 394 -4.18 6.81 -10.34
C GLY A 394 -4.12 5.66 -11.35
N GLN A 395 -3.23 4.66 -11.17
CA GLN A 395 -3.15 3.48 -12.03
C GLN A 395 -3.55 2.21 -11.31
N GLY A 396 -4.54 1.55 -11.87
CA GLY A 396 -4.95 0.21 -11.57
C GLY A 396 -4.57 -0.58 -12.80
N VAL A 397 -4.03 -1.75 -12.53
CA VAL A 397 -3.47 -2.66 -13.51
C VAL A 397 -4.47 -2.87 -14.66
N GLY A 398 -4.10 -2.44 -15.87
CA GLY A 398 -4.85 -2.71 -17.11
C GLY A 398 -5.91 -1.68 -17.58
N ALA A 399 -6.10 -0.54 -16.92
CA ALA A 399 -7.08 0.48 -17.33
C ALA A 399 -6.46 1.88 -17.51
N PRO A 400 -7.02 2.75 -18.39
CA PRO A 400 -6.50 4.10 -18.60
C PRO A 400 -6.46 4.91 -17.29
N VAL A 401 -5.32 5.59 -17.09
CA VAL A 401 -4.94 6.35 -15.89
C VAL A 401 -6.02 7.36 -15.48
N VAL A 402 -6.47 7.32 -14.21
CA VAL A 402 -7.49 8.24 -13.67
C VAL A 402 -6.86 9.43 -12.91
N GLY A 403 -5.55 9.42 -12.71
CA GLY A 403 -4.79 10.58 -12.21
C GLY A 403 -3.46 10.71 -12.93
N ASN A 404 -3.32 11.71 -13.81
CA ASN A 404 -2.00 12.06 -14.35
C ASN A 404 -1.24 12.85 -13.27
N LEU A 405 -0.32 12.19 -12.58
CA LEU A 405 0.83 12.90 -12.04
C LEU A 405 1.46 13.65 -13.21
N LYS A 406 1.47 14.99 -13.17
CA LYS A 406 1.79 15.78 -14.36
C LYS A 406 3.13 15.40 -14.98
N ALA A 407 4.11 14.95 -14.19
CA ALA A 407 5.43 14.56 -14.68
C ALA A 407 5.67 13.04 -14.68
N ASP A 408 4.65 12.20 -14.50
CA ASP A 408 4.71 10.75 -14.74
C ASP A 408 4.32 10.49 -16.21
N PHE A 409 5.32 10.50 -17.08
CA PHE A 409 5.16 10.36 -18.53
C PHE A 409 5.09 8.91 -18.98
N ASN A 410 5.83 8.03 -18.32
CA ASN A 410 5.82 6.61 -18.67
C ASN A 410 4.65 5.89 -18.00
N GLN A 411 3.89 6.58 -17.15
CA GLN A 411 2.75 6.03 -16.47
C GLN A 411 3.20 4.82 -15.65
N ASP A 412 4.25 4.96 -14.84
CA ASP A 412 4.69 3.91 -13.92
C ASP A 412 4.52 4.27 -12.45
N CYS A 413 3.81 5.38 -12.16
CA CYS A 413 3.50 5.81 -10.80
C CYS A 413 4.70 6.34 -10.00
N VAL A 414 5.85 6.53 -10.65
CA VAL A 414 7.10 6.98 -10.05
C VAL A 414 7.63 8.12 -10.90
N ILE A 415 7.59 9.37 -10.43
CA ILE A 415 8.23 10.47 -11.17
C ILE A 415 9.76 10.33 -11.05
N GLY A 416 10.34 9.60 -12.00
CA GLY A 416 11.70 9.14 -11.98
C GLY A 416 12.47 9.52 -13.24
N PHE A 417 13.60 8.84 -13.44
CA PHE A 417 14.44 9.09 -14.61
C PHE A 417 13.75 8.64 -15.91
N MET A 418 12.93 7.60 -15.86
CA MET A 418 12.22 7.11 -17.04
C MET A 418 11.22 8.13 -17.57
N ASP A 419 10.58 8.91 -16.70
CA ASP A 419 9.74 10.04 -17.09
C ASP A 419 10.51 11.18 -17.70
N PHE A 420 11.70 11.44 -17.17
CA PHE A 420 12.59 12.42 -17.77
C PHE A 420 13.02 11.97 -19.18
N VAL A 421 13.28 10.68 -19.39
CA VAL A 421 13.57 10.13 -20.72
C VAL A 421 12.37 10.32 -21.64
N ALA A 422 11.17 9.95 -21.20
CA ALA A 422 9.94 10.13 -21.97
C ALA A 422 9.66 11.62 -22.29
N PHE A 423 9.84 12.53 -21.33
CA PHE A 423 9.79 13.98 -21.56
C PHE A 423 10.83 14.43 -22.60
N ALA A 424 12.06 13.91 -22.53
CA ALA A 424 13.14 14.27 -23.43
C ALA A 424 12.89 13.87 -24.88
N GLU A 425 12.08 12.82 -25.13
CA GLU A 425 11.62 12.45 -26.47
C GLU A 425 10.74 13.54 -27.12
N HIS A 426 10.09 14.35 -26.26
CA HIS A 426 9.29 15.49 -26.67
C HIS A 426 10.03 16.82 -26.67
N TRP A 427 11.32 16.85 -26.27
CA TRP A 427 12.10 18.08 -26.16
C TRP A 427 12.16 18.87 -27.48
N GLN A 428 11.83 20.17 -27.41
CA GLN A 428 11.76 21.08 -28.56
C GLN A 428 10.73 20.70 -29.62
N GLN A 429 9.81 19.77 -29.34
CA GLN A 429 8.66 19.58 -30.21
C GLN A 429 7.80 20.85 -30.22
N THR A 430 7.36 21.24 -31.41
CA THR A 430 6.50 22.40 -31.65
C THR A 430 5.18 21.95 -32.25
N GLY A 431 4.14 22.77 -32.15
CA GLY A 431 2.81 22.39 -32.63
C GLY A 431 2.14 21.40 -31.69
N CYS A 432 2.47 21.49 -30.39
CA CYS A 432 1.77 20.78 -29.34
C CYS A 432 0.34 21.32 -29.26
N THR A 433 -0.63 20.46 -29.53
CA THR A 433 -2.05 20.80 -29.61
C THR A 433 -2.85 19.71 -28.91
N ALA A 434 -4.12 19.96 -28.60
CA ALA A 434 -5.00 18.92 -28.05
C ALA A 434 -5.01 17.63 -28.91
N GLY A 435 -4.85 17.75 -30.23
CA GLY A 435 -4.84 16.61 -31.16
C GLY A 435 -3.62 15.68 -31.05
N ASN A 436 -2.49 16.15 -30.50
CA ASN A 436 -1.32 15.31 -30.18
C ASN A 436 -1.08 15.23 -28.67
N GLN A 437 -2.14 15.43 -27.88
CA GLN A 437 -2.10 15.47 -26.42
C GLN A 437 -1.05 16.46 -25.89
N TYR A 438 -0.84 17.56 -26.62
CA TYR A 438 0.19 18.56 -26.32
C TYR A 438 1.58 17.93 -26.24
N CYS A 439 1.96 17.24 -27.31
CA CYS A 439 3.22 16.50 -27.42
C CYS A 439 3.37 15.44 -26.31
N GLY A 440 2.39 14.53 -26.22
CA GLY A 440 2.41 13.46 -25.21
C GLY A 440 2.32 13.96 -23.77
N GLY A 441 1.76 15.16 -23.55
CA GLY A 441 1.64 15.79 -22.25
C GLY A 441 2.80 16.69 -21.85
N ALA A 442 3.87 16.77 -22.66
CA ALA A 442 5.12 17.43 -22.28
C ALA A 442 5.10 18.97 -22.31
N ASP A 443 4.10 19.58 -22.93
CA ASP A 443 3.87 21.02 -22.90
C ASP A 443 2.96 21.36 -21.69
N PHE A 444 3.58 21.78 -20.59
CA PHE A 444 2.94 22.03 -19.29
C PHE A 444 2.48 23.47 -19.10
N LEU A 445 3.14 24.38 -19.79
CA LEU A 445 2.95 25.80 -19.55
C LEU A 445 1.50 26.17 -19.76
N VAL A 446 0.99 27.02 -18.87
CA VAL A 446 -0.20 27.81 -19.16
C VAL A 446 0.36 29.21 -19.28
N GLY A 447 0.18 29.87 -20.43
CA GLY A 447 0.69 31.23 -20.64
C GLY A 447 0.32 32.17 -19.49
N PRO A 448 0.98 33.34 -19.36
CA PRO A 448 0.79 34.29 -18.25
C PRO A 448 -0.66 34.74 -18.00
N ASP A 449 -1.54 34.46 -18.95
CA ASP A 449 -2.97 34.78 -18.95
C ASP A 449 -3.83 33.64 -18.35
N GLY A 450 -3.22 32.54 -17.89
CA GLY A 450 -3.90 31.41 -17.26
C GLY A 450 -4.73 30.53 -18.22
N GLY A 451 -4.58 30.69 -19.54
CA GLY A 451 -5.50 30.10 -20.51
C GLY A 451 -4.98 29.04 -21.49
N VAL A 452 -3.72 29.07 -21.95
CA VAL A 452 -3.32 28.25 -23.11
C VAL A 452 -1.87 27.78 -23.02
N ARG A 453 -1.66 26.49 -23.33
CA ARG A 453 -0.35 25.87 -23.58
C ARG A 453 0.37 26.55 -24.75
N ASP A 454 1.68 26.76 -24.64
CA ASP A 454 2.42 27.61 -25.58
C ASP A 454 2.74 26.91 -26.91
N GLY A 455 2.45 25.60 -26.99
CA GLY A 455 2.60 24.78 -28.17
C GLY A 455 4.01 24.28 -28.39
N VAL A 456 4.93 24.46 -27.43
CA VAL A 456 6.35 24.14 -27.55
C VAL A 456 6.93 23.56 -26.26
N VAL A 457 7.43 22.32 -26.30
CA VAL A 457 8.15 21.72 -25.16
C VAL A 457 9.54 22.36 -25.03
N ASN A 458 9.73 23.15 -23.99
CA ASN A 458 10.90 23.98 -23.79
C ASN A 458 11.41 23.99 -22.34
N THR A 459 12.36 24.89 -22.04
CA THR A 459 13.00 24.95 -20.72
C THR A 459 12.02 25.22 -19.58
N VAL A 460 10.92 25.90 -19.83
CA VAL A 460 9.94 26.17 -18.79
C VAL A 460 9.12 24.92 -18.47
N ASP A 461 8.82 24.07 -19.46
CA ASP A 461 8.20 22.77 -19.22
C ASP A 461 9.15 21.85 -18.45
N LEU A 462 10.44 21.89 -18.81
CA LEU A 462 11.48 21.18 -18.07
C LEU A 462 11.57 21.67 -16.62
N ASP A 463 11.38 22.96 -16.35
CA ASP A 463 11.35 23.47 -14.98
C ASP A 463 10.16 22.86 -14.20
N VAL A 464 9.01 22.60 -14.83
CA VAL A 464 7.90 21.88 -14.20
C VAL A 464 8.26 20.43 -13.91
N VAL A 465 8.84 19.70 -14.88
CA VAL A 465 9.29 18.32 -14.67
C VAL A 465 10.35 18.25 -13.58
N PHE A 466 11.32 19.15 -13.60
CA PHE A 466 12.42 19.18 -12.64
C PHE A 466 11.95 19.62 -11.26
N TYR A 467 11.08 20.62 -11.16
CA TYR A 467 10.45 21.03 -9.90
C TYR A 467 9.63 19.89 -9.31
N ARG A 468 8.83 19.19 -10.14
CA ARG A 468 8.12 18.00 -9.69
C ARG A 468 9.12 16.94 -9.27
N TRP A 469 9.99 16.48 -10.15
CA TRP A 469 11.03 15.49 -9.83
C TRP A 469 11.82 15.82 -8.54
N LEU A 470 12.17 17.08 -8.30
CA LEU A 470 12.82 17.53 -7.05
C LEU A 470 11.88 17.55 -5.84
N ASP A 471 10.63 17.98 -6.00
CA ASP A 471 9.61 17.85 -4.94
C ASP A 471 9.46 16.36 -4.56
N CYS A 472 9.42 15.48 -5.56
CA CYS A 472 9.28 14.04 -5.41
C CYS A 472 10.50 13.36 -4.77
N ASN A 473 11.71 13.75 -5.19
CA ASN A 473 12.95 13.01 -4.85
C ASN A 473 13.85 13.73 -3.83
N MET A 474 13.69 15.04 -3.59
CA MET A 474 14.62 15.81 -2.73
C MET A 474 13.97 16.63 -1.61
N LEU A 475 12.74 17.11 -1.76
CA LEU A 475 12.15 18.06 -0.79
C LEU A 475 11.24 17.43 0.26
N TYR A 476 11.11 16.10 0.29
CA TYR A 476 10.41 15.36 1.36
C TYR A 476 8.97 15.88 1.63
N GLN A 477 8.28 16.36 0.59
CA GLN A 477 6.84 16.49 0.60
C GLN A 477 6.33 15.23 -0.11
N GLY A 478 5.71 14.31 0.61
CA GLY A 478 5.36 12.96 0.14
C GLY A 478 4.30 12.88 -0.97
N ASP A 479 4.39 13.74 -1.98
CA ASP A 479 3.31 14.11 -2.91
C ASP A 479 3.68 13.90 -4.40
N CYS A 480 4.43 12.84 -4.73
CA CYS A 480 4.64 12.41 -6.12
C CYS A 480 4.78 10.90 -6.34
N PHE A 481 4.27 10.12 -5.41
CA PHE A 481 3.88 8.76 -5.71
C PHE A 481 2.38 8.83 -5.57
#